data_AF-A0A354IVE7-F1
#
_entry.id   AF-A0A354IVE7-F1
#
_cell.length_a   1.000
_cell.length_b   1.000
_cell.length_c   1.000
_cell.angle_alpha   90.00
_cell.angle_beta   90.00
_cell.angle_gamma   90.00
#
_symmetry.space_group_name_H-M   'P 1'
#
loop_
_entity.id
_entity.type
_entity.pdbx_description
1 polymer ?
#
loop_
_entity_poly.entity_id
_entity_poly.type
_entity_poly.pdbx_seq_one_letter_code
_entity_poly.pdbx_strand_id
1 'polypeptide(L)'
;MHSIDLKHIAGAAVLALASASSFAALPSPRILSEPVLGLRYEAARVRFDPLPPEVIANCENMDGNDEWKSVWFIYAQATTPSGRTYYASGGYDIARNASGKPGFLTGDAGLVFFTDRGACTTLEQVRDTFDARLFDEDITEPVLKLLAADYAKRLERAFGGKAKLRTEIRNQLVDEDALPIELREALKPYLSK
;
A
#
# COMPACT_ATOMS: atom_id res chain seq x y z
N MET A 1 -45.96 54.26 19.09
CA MET A 1 -47.01 53.22 19.07
C MET A 1 -46.56 52.11 18.16
N HIS A 2 -46.65 50.88 18.67
CA HIS A 2 -46.33 49.62 18.01
C HIS A 2 -46.98 49.46 16.62
N SER A 3 -46.31 48.80 15.67
CA SER A 3 -46.71 47.42 15.33
C SER A 3 -45.70 46.79 14.38
N ILE A 4 -45.33 45.56 14.74
CA ILE A 4 -44.55 44.59 14.00
C ILE A 4 -45.47 44.03 12.89
N ASP A 5 -44.94 43.78 11.69
CA ASP A 5 -45.46 42.67 10.90
C ASP A 5 -44.31 41.94 10.21
N LEU A 6 -44.13 40.70 10.68
CA LEU A 6 -42.99 39.84 10.48
C LEU A 6 -43.59 38.56 9.91
N LYS A 7 -43.65 38.47 8.57
CA LYS A 7 -44.20 37.29 7.89
C LYS A 7 -43.49 37.00 6.58
N HIS A 8 -42.80 35.86 6.63
CA HIS A 8 -42.68 34.83 5.58
C HIS A 8 -41.49 34.96 4.61
N ILE A 9 -40.81 33.89 4.15
CA ILE A 9 -40.84 32.42 4.32
C ILE A 9 -39.52 31.90 3.69
N ALA A 10 -39.04 30.73 4.16
CA ALA A 10 -38.14 29.76 3.51
C ALA A 10 -36.71 30.22 3.14
N GLY A 11 -35.65 29.59 3.64
CA GLY A 11 -35.45 28.14 3.67
C GLY A 11 -34.61 27.73 2.47
N ALA A 12 -33.37 28.23 2.38
CA ALA A 12 -32.43 27.82 1.36
C ALA A 12 -31.92 26.41 1.69
N ALA A 13 -32.50 25.41 1.02
CA ALA A 13 -32.04 24.03 1.07
C ALA A 13 -30.64 23.94 0.46
N VAL A 14 -29.63 23.70 1.30
CA VAL A 14 -28.29 23.29 0.85
C VAL A 14 -28.41 21.83 0.38
N LEU A 15 -28.62 21.63 -0.91
CA LEU A 15 -28.37 20.33 -1.54
C LEU A 15 -26.86 20.09 -1.55
N ALA A 16 -26.36 19.42 -0.51
CA ALA A 16 -25.08 18.74 -0.59
C ALA A 16 -25.23 17.63 -1.64
N LEU A 17 -24.70 17.88 -2.83
CA LEU A 17 -24.48 16.88 -3.86
C LEU A 17 -23.56 15.80 -3.25
N ALA A 18 -24.18 14.75 -2.73
CA ALA A 18 -23.51 13.50 -2.46
C ALA A 18 -23.15 12.89 -3.82
N SER A 19 -22.02 13.35 -4.37
CA SER A 19 -21.35 12.69 -5.48
C SER A 19 -20.91 11.32 -4.98
N ALA A 20 -21.81 10.35 -5.07
CA ALA A 20 -21.47 8.94 -4.96
C ALA A 20 -20.63 8.60 -6.20
N SER A 21 -19.34 8.91 -6.13
CA SER A 21 -18.35 8.45 -7.08
C SER A 21 -18.35 6.93 -7.00
N SER A 22 -19.18 6.31 -7.84
CA SER A 22 -19.19 4.87 -8.06
C SER A 22 -17.93 4.54 -8.86
N PHE A 23 -16.78 4.63 -8.21
CA PHE A 23 -15.58 3.97 -8.71
C PHE A 23 -15.89 2.48 -8.63
N ALA A 24 -16.26 1.91 -9.78
CA ALA A 24 -16.32 0.47 -9.91
C ALA A 24 -14.97 -0.08 -9.44
N ALA A 25 -15.00 -0.88 -8.37
CA ALA A 25 -13.80 -1.48 -7.84
C ALA A 25 -13.17 -2.32 -8.96
N LEU A 26 -11.87 -2.11 -9.22
CA LEU A 26 -11.16 -2.93 -10.18
C LEU A 26 -11.27 -4.41 -9.77
N PRO A 27 -11.39 -5.32 -10.74
CA PRO A 27 -11.40 -6.75 -10.44
C PRO A 27 -10.08 -7.12 -9.78
N SER A 28 -10.13 -8.03 -8.79
CA SER A 28 -8.96 -8.45 -8.02
C SER A 28 -8.85 -9.97 -7.91
N PRO A 29 -7.62 -10.52 -7.83
CA PRO A 29 -7.41 -11.90 -7.40
C PRO A 29 -8.03 -12.15 -6.03
N ARG A 30 -8.51 -13.37 -5.80
CA ARG A 30 -9.05 -13.75 -4.48
C ARG A 30 -7.98 -13.65 -3.39
N ILE A 31 -6.78 -14.13 -3.69
CA ILE A 31 -5.65 -14.18 -2.77
C ILE A 31 -4.51 -13.37 -3.36
N LEU A 32 -3.93 -12.51 -2.54
CA LEU A 32 -2.70 -11.77 -2.82
C LEU A 32 -1.64 -12.15 -1.78
N SER A 33 -0.40 -11.76 -2.04
CA SER A 33 0.70 -11.82 -1.08
C SER A 33 1.24 -10.42 -0.86
N GLU A 34 1.54 -10.06 0.37
CA GLU A 34 2.35 -8.87 0.63
C GLU A 34 3.84 -9.20 0.42
N PRO A 35 4.64 -8.27 -0.10
CA PRO A 35 5.96 -8.58 -0.64
C PRO A 35 7.11 -8.56 0.38
N VAL A 36 6.86 -8.21 1.64
CA VAL A 36 7.91 -8.11 2.68
C VAL A 36 8.08 -9.46 3.39
N LEU A 37 7.02 -10.00 4.02
CA LEU A 37 7.07 -11.29 4.73
C LEU A 37 6.47 -12.44 3.90
N GLY A 38 5.79 -12.14 2.79
CA GLY A 38 5.05 -13.13 2.01
C GLY A 38 3.69 -13.51 2.60
N LEU A 39 3.09 -12.68 3.46
CA LEU A 39 1.78 -12.99 4.04
C LEU A 39 0.71 -13.01 2.95
N ARG A 40 0.06 -14.16 2.79
CA ARG A 40 -1.08 -14.36 1.91
C ARG A 40 -2.34 -13.79 2.54
N TYR A 41 -3.16 -13.08 1.77
CA TYR A 41 -4.39 -12.49 2.30
C TYR A 41 -5.52 -12.47 1.27
N GLU A 42 -6.77 -12.50 1.75
CA GLU A 42 -7.94 -12.31 0.90
C GLU A 42 -8.13 -10.82 0.59
N ALA A 43 -8.03 -10.44 -0.70
CA ALA A 43 -8.15 -9.04 -1.14
C ALA A 43 -9.50 -8.39 -0.76
N ALA A 44 -10.55 -9.21 -0.58
CA ALA A 44 -11.85 -8.76 -0.11
C ALA A 44 -11.86 -8.32 1.36
N ARG A 45 -10.93 -8.81 2.18
CA ARG A 45 -10.91 -8.63 3.65
C ARG A 45 -9.77 -7.73 4.13
N VAL A 46 -8.62 -7.81 3.47
CA VAL A 46 -7.41 -7.05 3.82
C VAL A 46 -7.16 -6.05 2.71
N ARG A 47 -7.08 -4.76 3.07
CA ARG A 47 -6.94 -3.65 2.12
C ARG A 47 -5.76 -2.79 2.50
N PHE A 48 -4.90 -2.56 1.52
CA PHE A 48 -3.81 -1.59 1.57
C PHE A 48 -4.18 -0.36 0.75
N ASP A 49 -3.55 0.78 1.06
CA ASP A 49 -3.76 2.00 0.30
C ASP A 49 -3.19 1.81 -1.11
N PRO A 50 -3.91 2.20 -2.17
CA PRO A 50 -3.36 2.16 -3.52
C PRO A 50 -2.22 3.16 -3.67
N LEU A 51 -1.30 2.88 -4.58
CA LEU A 51 -0.27 3.85 -4.96
C LEU A 51 -0.95 5.05 -5.65
N PRO A 52 -0.55 6.31 -5.35
CA PRO A 52 -1.20 7.47 -5.94
C PRO A 52 -1.00 7.51 -7.46
N PRO A 53 -2.01 7.91 -8.26
CA PRO A 53 -1.90 7.97 -9.72
C PRO A 53 -0.72 8.81 -10.21
N GLU A 54 -0.41 9.91 -9.51
CA GLU A 54 0.72 10.78 -9.82
C GLU A 54 2.08 10.10 -9.57
N VAL A 55 2.16 9.14 -8.65
CA VAL A 55 3.37 8.34 -8.45
C VAL A 55 3.49 7.32 -9.59
N ILE A 56 2.40 6.63 -9.93
CA ILE A 56 2.36 5.65 -11.04
C ILE A 56 2.77 6.31 -12.36
N ALA A 57 2.22 7.50 -12.66
CA ALA A 57 2.51 8.22 -13.91
C ALA A 57 3.98 8.66 -14.05
N ASN A 58 4.68 8.85 -12.92
CA ASN A 58 6.07 9.30 -12.91
C ASN A 58 7.07 8.13 -12.83
N CYS A 59 6.60 6.91 -12.53
CA CYS A 59 7.44 5.72 -12.44
C CYS A 59 7.29 4.87 -13.70
N GLU A 60 8.39 4.72 -14.44
CA GLU A 60 8.42 3.90 -15.65
C GLU A 60 7.98 2.46 -15.33
N ASN A 61 7.21 1.86 -16.23
CA ASN A 61 6.71 0.48 -16.14
C ASN A 61 5.72 0.18 -15.00
N MET A 62 5.23 1.19 -14.26
CA MET A 62 4.20 0.96 -13.22
C MET A 62 2.75 1.01 -13.73
N ASP A 63 2.48 1.59 -14.90
CA ASP A 63 1.11 1.63 -15.48
C ASP A 63 0.74 0.35 -16.28
N GLY A 64 1.66 -0.63 -16.30
CA GLY A 64 1.54 -1.85 -17.09
C GLY A 64 1.98 -1.67 -18.54
N ASN A 65 1.43 -2.48 -19.44
CA ASN A 65 1.75 -2.47 -20.88
C ASN A 65 0.48 -2.74 -21.73
N ASP A 66 0.66 -2.99 -23.02
CA ASP A 66 -0.43 -3.23 -23.97
C ASP A 66 -1.27 -4.47 -23.62
N GLU A 67 -0.71 -5.43 -22.88
CA GLU A 67 -1.41 -6.64 -22.47
C GLU A 67 -1.98 -6.57 -21.05
N TRP A 68 -1.33 -5.81 -20.17
CA TRP A 68 -1.55 -5.84 -18.73
C TRP A 68 -1.80 -4.45 -18.18
N LYS A 69 -2.76 -4.34 -17.27
CA LYS A 69 -2.95 -3.16 -16.43
C LYS A 69 -2.52 -3.48 -15.02
N SER A 70 -1.54 -2.76 -14.49
CA SER A 70 -1.04 -2.98 -13.13
C SER A 70 -1.88 -2.28 -12.07
N VAL A 71 -1.99 -2.91 -10.90
CA VAL A 71 -2.61 -2.36 -9.69
C VAL A 71 -1.59 -2.45 -8.56
N TRP A 72 -1.18 -1.29 -8.04
CA TRP A 72 -0.14 -1.18 -7.02
C TRP A 72 -0.69 -0.70 -5.68
N PHE A 73 -0.14 -1.24 -4.60
CA PHE A 73 -0.46 -0.89 -3.22
C PHE A 73 0.78 -0.51 -2.43
N ILE A 74 0.59 0.38 -1.46
CA ILE A 74 1.65 0.83 -0.55
C ILE A 74 1.69 -0.10 0.66
N TYR A 75 2.76 -0.89 0.76
CA TYR A 75 3.06 -1.72 1.93
C TYR A 75 3.90 -0.97 2.96
N ALA A 76 4.79 -0.08 2.52
CA ALA A 76 5.53 0.83 3.38
C ALA A 76 5.84 2.15 2.67
N GLN A 77 5.99 3.23 3.43
CA GLN A 77 6.39 4.54 2.94
C GLN A 77 7.27 5.27 3.96
N ALA A 78 8.27 6.00 3.48
CA ALA A 78 9.10 6.87 4.31
C ALA A 78 9.51 8.14 3.56
N THR A 79 9.36 9.30 4.18
CA THR A 79 9.81 10.59 3.61
C THR A 79 11.01 11.10 4.40
N THR A 80 12.10 11.44 3.70
CA THR A 80 13.31 12.00 4.31
C THR A 80 13.20 13.52 4.45
N PRO A 81 14.07 14.16 5.28
CA PRO A 81 14.12 15.62 5.38
C PRO A 81 14.43 16.34 4.07
N SER A 82 15.06 15.67 3.09
CA SER A 82 15.29 16.22 1.75
C SER A 82 14.03 16.26 0.87
N GLY A 83 12.91 15.69 1.34
CA GLY A 83 11.66 15.61 0.59
C GLY A 83 11.55 14.38 -0.31
N ARG A 84 12.57 13.52 -0.34
CA ARG A 84 12.52 12.23 -1.06
C ARG A 84 11.58 11.28 -0.33
N THR A 85 10.69 10.61 -1.08
CA THR A 85 9.72 9.67 -0.51
C THR A 85 9.95 8.28 -1.09
N TYR A 86 10.26 7.33 -0.22
CA TYR A 86 10.48 5.92 -0.51
C TYR A 86 9.19 5.14 -0.35
N TYR A 87 9.02 4.12 -1.17
CA TYR A 87 7.88 3.21 -1.16
C TYR A 87 8.39 1.77 -1.22
N ALA A 88 7.82 0.91 -0.38
CA ALA A 88 7.80 -0.53 -0.64
C ALA A 88 6.40 -0.87 -1.15
N SER A 89 6.34 -1.34 -2.40
CA SER A 89 5.09 -1.52 -3.14
C SER A 89 4.99 -2.95 -3.66
N GLY A 90 3.77 -3.37 -3.95
CA GLY A 90 3.47 -4.66 -4.57
C GLY A 90 2.06 -4.64 -5.13
N GLY A 91 1.67 -5.68 -5.85
CA GLY A 91 0.46 -5.58 -6.63
C GLY A 91 0.12 -6.82 -7.43
N TYR A 92 -0.77 -6.61 -8.39
CA TYR A 92 -1.15 -7.61 -9.37
C TYR A 92 -1.46 -6.91 -10.70
N ASP A 93 -1.41 -7.67 -11.78
CA ASP A 93 -1.80 -7.23 -13.10
C ASP A 93 -3.14 -7.81 -13.49
N ILE A 94 -3.91 -7.04 -14.25
CA ILE A 94 -5.19 -7.42 -14.84
C ILE A 94 -4.99 -7.54 -16.34
N ALA A 95 -5.36 -8.69 -16.91
CA ALA A 95 -5.31 -8.87 -18.36
C ALA A 95 -6.27 -7.90 -19.04
N ARG A 96 -5.78 -7.13 -20.03
CA ARG A 96 -6.64 -6.27 -20.87
C ARG A 96 -7.50 -7.10 -21.83
N ASN A 97 -7.04 -8.30 -22.20
CA ASN A 97 -7.78 -9.32 -22.93
C ASN A 97 -7.50 -10.70 -22.32
N ALA A 98 -8.55 -11.35 -21.79
CA ALA A 98 -8.43 -12.64 -21.09
C ALA A 98 -8.52 -13.86 -22.04
N SER A 99 -8.61 -13.66 -23.36
CA SER A 99 -8.75 -14.78 -24.31
C SER A 99 -7.49 -15.66 -24.31
N GLY A 100 -7.60 -16.84 -23.69
CA GLY A 100 -6.51 -17.82 -23.63
C GLY A 100 -5.40 -17.52 -22.61
N LYS A 101 -5.59 -16.52 -21.72
CA LYS A 101 -4.62 -16.13 -20.68
C LYS A 101 -5.30 -16.05 -19.30
N PRO A 102 -4.58 -16.19 -18.18
CA PRO A 102 -5.12 -15.90 -16.86
C PRO A 102 -5.65 -14.46 -16.79
N GLY A 103 -6.78 -14.26 -16.12
CA GLY A 103 -7.34 -12.91 -15.93
C GLY A 103 -6.47 -11.99 -15.07
N PHE A 104 -5.58 -12.58 -14.26
CA PHE A 104 -4.66 -11.87 -13.38
C PHE A 104 -3.27 -12.49 -13.37
N LEU A 105 -2.24 -11.67 -13.17
CA LEU A 105 -0.92 -12.11 -12.73
C LEU A 105 -0.66 -11.53 -11.33
N THR A 106 -0.15 -12.37 -10.43
CA THR A 106 0.23 -11.95 -9.09
C THR A 106 1.73 -12.15 -8.93
N GLY A 107 2.45 -11.09 -8.57
CA GLY A 107 3.84 -11.18 -8.12
C GLY A 107 3.92 -11.09 -6.60
N ASP A 108 4.91 -11.75 -6.01
CA ASP A 108 5.24 -11.69 -4.58
C ASP A 108 6.49 -10.85 -4.29
N ALA A 109 7.28 -10.52 -5.31
CA ALA A 109 8.52 -9.75 -5.18
C ALA A 109 8.34 -8.30 -4.68
N GLY A 110 7.32 -7.62 -5.21
CA GLY A 110 7.16 -6.17 -5.04
C GLY A 110 8.34 -5.36 -5.59
N LEU A 111 8.31 -4.06 -5.33
CA LEU A 111 9.35 -3.12 -5.71
C LEU A 111 9.61 -2.08 -4.61
N VAL A 112 10.88 -1.75 -4.38
CA VAL A 112 11.29 -0.55 -3.66
C VAL A 112 11.72 0.51 -4.66
N PHE A 113 11.22 1.72 -4.47
CA PHE A 113 11.57 2.87 -5.28
C PHE A 113 11.41 4.14 -4.46
N PHE A 114 11.93 5.25 -4.97
CA PHE A 114 11.65 6.56 -4.39
C PHE A 114 11.24 7.58 -5.42
N THR A 115 10.53 8.59 -4.96
CA THR A 115 10.23 9.81 -5.71
C THR A 115 10.99 11.00 -5.13
N ASP A 116 11.64 11.77 -5.99
CA ASP A 116 12.30 13.04 -5.66
C ASP A 116 11.90 14.09 -6.69
N ARG A 117 11.17 15.13 -6.25
CA ARG A 117 10.72 16.24 -7.11
C ARG A 117 10.03 15.80 -8.42
N GLY A 118 9.24 14.73 -8.34
CA GLY A 118 8.49 14.19 -9.48
C GLY A 118 9.27 13.20 -10.35
N ALA A 119 10.58 13.05 -10.16
CA ALA A 119 11.32 11.94 -10.73
C ALA A 119 11.10 10.68 -9.87
N CYS A 120 11.07 9.52 -10.52
CA CYS A 120 10.99 8.22 -9.86
C CYS A 120 12.24 7.40 -10.16
N THR A 121 12.82 6.81 -9.13
CA THR A 121 13.99 5.93 -9.23
C THR A 121 13.65 4.59 -8.62
N THR A 122 13.62 3.56 -9.46
CA THR A 122 13.46 2.17 -9.06
C THR A 122 14.77 1.66 -8.46
N LEU A 123 14.67 0.98 -7.32
CA LEU A 123 15.77 0.29 -6.67
C LEU A 123 15.63 -1.21 -6.94
N GLU A 124 15.42 -1.99 -5.90
CA GLU A 124 15.40 -3.46 -5.93
C GLU A 124 14.02 -4.03 -5.56
N GLN A 125 13.91 -5.35 -5.61
CA GLN A 125 12.76 -6.06 -5.04
C GLN A 125 12.67 -5.84 -3.53
N VAL A 126 11.45 -5.94 -2.98
CA VAL A 126 11.20 -5.63 -1.57
C VAL A 126 11.95 -6.57 -0.64
N ARG A 127 11.89 -7.88 -0.90
CA ARG A 127 12.58 -8.88 -0.06
C ARG A 127 14.09 -8.66 -0.08
N ASP A 128 14.67 -8.49 -1.26
CA ASP A 128 16.12 -8.26 -1.42
C ASP A 128 16.55 -7.00 -0.65
N THR A 129 15.75 -5.94 -0.69
CA THR A 129 16.04 -4.69 0.05
C THR A 129 16.10 -4.90 1.56
N PHE A 130 15.16 -5.66 2.13
CA PHE A 130 15.13 -5.94 3.57
C PHE A 130 16.14 -7.03 3.98
N ASP A 131 16.27 -8.10 3.20
CA ASP A 131 17.04 -9.29 3.55
C ASP A 131 18.53 -9.10 3.31
N ALA A 132 18.92 -8.59 2.15
CA ALA A 132 20.32 -8.43 1.79
C ALA A 132 20.97 -7.23 2.51
N ARG A 133 20.16 -6.35 3.14
CA ARG A 133 20.59 -5.13 3.84
C ARG A 133 21.65 -4.39 3.03
N LEU A 134 21.41 -4.28 1.72
CA LEU A 134 22.30 -3.59 0.79
C LEU A 134 22.16 -2.09 1.04
N PHE A 135 22.83 -1.63 2.10
CA PHE A 135 22.93 -0.22 2.39
C PHE A 135 23.88 0.42 1.39
N ASP A 136 23.33 1.25 0.53
CA ASP A 136 24.08 2.08 -0.39
C ASP A 136 23.72 3.56 -0.17
N GLU A 137 24.09 4.41 -1.14
CA GLU A 137 23.80 5.84 -1.10
C GLU A 137 22.29 6.15 -1.26
N ASP A 138 21.50 5.22 -1.79
CA ASP A 138 20.09 5.39 -2.04
C ASP A 138 19.22 4.81 -0.92
N ILE A 139 19.54 3.64 -0.37
CA ILE A 139 18.79 3.05 0.75
C ILE A 139 19.61 2.91 2.02
N THR A 140 19.66 4.01 2.76
CA THR A 140 20.35 4.05 4.06
C THR A 140 19.60 3.30 5.16
N GLU A 141 20.32 2.83 6.19
CA GLU A 141 19.73 2.17 7.36
C GLU A 141 18.60 2.98 8.04
N PRO A 142 18.69 4.32 8.22
CA PRO A 142 17.57 5.10 8.74
C PRO A 142 16.30 5.02 7.88
N VAL A 143 16.44 4.99 6.56
CA VAL A 143 15.28 4.85 5.64
C VAL A 143 14.65 3.47 5.82
N LEU A 144 15.47 2.41 5.88
CA LEU A 144 14.96 1.05 6.06
C LEU A 144 14.21 0.88 7.39
N LYS A 145 14.71 1.49 8.47
CA LYS A 145 14.02 1.53 9.78
C LYS A 145 12.68 2.25 9.70
N LEU A 146 12.61 3.37 8.98
CA LEU A 146 11.35 4.09 8.78
C LEU A 146 10.35 3.27 7.96
N LEU A 147 10.81 2.61 6.90
CA LEU A 147 9.98 1.71 6.09
C LEU A 147 9.47 0.52 6.92
N ALA A 148 10.34 -0.14 7.71
CA ALA A 148 9.93 -1.25 8.58
C ALA A 148 8.87 -0.81 9.61
N ALA A 149 9.04 0.37 10.22
CA ALA A 149 8.09 0.91 11.18
C ALA A 149 6.73 1.26 10.54
N ASP A 150 6.73 1.84 9.34
CA ASP A 150 5.50 2.13 8.62
C ASP A 150 4.82 0.84 8.11
N TYR A 151 5.60 -0.13 7.64
CA TYR A 151 5.13 -1.45 7.23
C TYR A 151 4.32 -2.14 8.33
N ALA A 152 4.86 -2.21 9.55
CA ALA A 152 4.17 -2.82 10.68
C ALA A 152 2.82 -2.11 10.99
N LYS A 153 2.78 -0.77 10.91
CA LYS A 153 1.54 0.01 11.11
C LYS A 153 0.51 -0.25 10.01
N ARG A 154 0.96 -0.34 8.76
CA ARG A 154 0.11 -0.59 7.60
C ARG A 154 -0.49 -2.00 7.66
N LEU A 155 0.31 -3.01 7.99
CA LEU A 155 -0.18 -4.36 8.26
C LEU A 155 -1.24 -4.35 9.37
N GLU A 156 -0.94 -3.73 10.52
CA GLU A 156 -1.89 -3.70 11.63
C GLU A 156 -3.24 -3.13 11.19
N ARG A 157 -3.22 -2.00 10.50
CA ARG A 157 -4.43 -1.36 9.98
C ARG A 157 -5.15 -2.25 8.96
N ALA A 158 -4.43 -2.83 8.01
CA ALA A 158 -4.99 -3.63 6.92
C ALA A 158 -5.63 -4.94 7.42
N PHE A 159 -5.03 -5.59 8.41
CA PHE A 159 -5.57 -6.81 9.04
C PHE A 159 -6.63 -6.52 10.12
N GLY A 160 -6.88 -5.25 10.44
CA GLY A 160 -7.92 -4.85 11.39
C GLY A 160 -7.51 -4.97 12.86
N GLY A 161 -6.24 -4.72 13.16
CA GLY A 161 -5.69 -4.54 14.50
C GLY A 161 -4.64 -5.57 14.92
N LYS A 162 -3.86 -5.22 15.95
CA LYS A 162 -2.74 -6.01 16.50
C LYS A 162 -3.03 -7.50 16.73
N ALA A 163 -4.19 -7.83 17.31
CA ALA A 163 -4.53 -9.22 17.62
C ALA A 163 -4.74 -10.08 16.36
N LYS A 164 -5.37 -9.50 15.33
CA LYS A 164 -5.58 -10.19 14.04
C LYS A 164 -4.28 -10.35 13.29
N LEU A 165 -3.45 -9.30 13.26
CA LEU A 165 -2.12 -9.39 12.64
C LEU A 165 -1.25 -10.46 13.30
N ARG A 166 -1.18 -10.50 14.64
CA ARG A 166 -0.46 -11.57 15.36
C ARG A 166 -0.97 -12.96 15.00
N THR A 167 -2.28 -13.13 14.93
CA THR A 167 -2.90 -14.41 14.55
C THR A 167 -2.46 -14.81 13.15
N GLU A 168 -2.44 -13.87 12.22
CA GLU A 168 -2.03 -14.12 10.84
C GLU A 168 -0.56 -14.52 10.72
N ILE A 169 0.35 -13.73 11.32
CA ILE A 169 1.79 -14.00 11.33
C ILE A 169 2.07 -15.42 11.84
N ARG A 170 1.42 -15.82 12.94
CA ARG A 170 1.56 -17.16 13.50
C ARG A 170 0.98 -18.24 12.58
N ASN A 171 -0.21 -18.02 12.02
CA ASN A 171 -0.86 -19.01 11.15
C ASN A 171 -0.07 -19.28 9.87
N GLN A 172 0.66 -18.27 9.38
CA GLN A 172 1.50 -18.38 8.18
C GLN A 172 2.95 -18.78 8.48
N LEU A 173 3.26 -19.11 9.74
CA LEU A 173 4.56 -19.64 10.15
C LEU A 173 5.73 -18.74 9.74
N VAL A 174 5.58 -17.43 9.92
CA VAL A 174 6.69 -16.49 9.70
C VAL A 174 7.85 -16.85 10.64
N ASP A 175 9.02 -17.09 10.06
CA ASP A 175 10.25 -17.35 10.81
C ASP A 175 10.76 -16.04 11.44
N GLU A 176 10.44 -15.84 12.71
CA GLU A 176 10.77 -14.63 13.46
C GLU A 176 12.29 -14.42 13.61
N ASP A 177 13.07 -15.52 13.65
CA ASP A 177 14.51 -15.49 13.85
C ASP A 177 15.26 -15.11 12.56
N ALA A 178 14.70 -15.49 11.41
CA ALA A 178 15.19 -15.12 10.09
C ALA A 178 14.90 -13.66 9.71
N LEU A 179 14.05 -12.94 10.46
CA LEU A 179 13.71 -11.56 10.12
C LEU A 179 14.92 -10.61 10.24
N PRO A 180 15.15 -9.75 9.23
CA PRO A 180 16.07 -8.62 9.35
C PRO A 180 15.80 -7.79 10.61
N ILE A 181 16.85 -7.24 11.23
CA ILE A 181 16.74 -6.59 12.54
C ILE A 181 15.73 -5.43 12.55
N GLU A 182 15.63 -4.68 11.46
CA GLU A 182 14.71 -3.57 11.29
C GLU A 182 13.25 -4.06 11.31
N LEU A 183 12.94 -5.15 10.59
CA LEU A 183 11.61 -5.78 10.59
C LEU A 183 11.29 -6.43 11.92
N ARG A 184 12.26 -7.11 12.53
CA ARG A 184 12.10 -7.77 13.83
C ARG A 184 11.74 -6.77 14.93
N GLU A 185 12.44 -5.64 15.01
CA GLU A 185 12.14 -4.60 15.99
C GLU A 185 10.80 -3.91 15.69
N ALA A 186 10.48 -3.63 14.43
CA ALA A 186 9.20 -3.04 14.05
C ALA A 186 8.01 -3.97 14.34
N LEU A 187 8.17 -5.28 14.13
CA LEU A 187 7.11 -6.27 14.28
C LEU A 187 7.05 -6.89 15.67
N LYS A 188 8.02 -6.63 16.55
CA LYS A 188 8.10 -7.11 17.94
C LYS A 188 6.78 -7.14 18.72
N PRO A 189 5.84 -6.17 18.57
CA PRO A 189 4.55 -6.24 19.25
C PRO A 189 3.61 -7.37 18.78
N TYR A 190 3.82 -7.86 17.56
CA TYR A 190 2.99 -8.86 16.86
C TYR A 190 3.66 -10.23 16.78
N LEU A 191 4.99 -10.26 16.88
CA LEU A 191 5.76 -11.48 17.04
C LEU A 191 5.43 -12.16 18.38
N SER A 192 5.58 -13.47 18.41
CA SER A 192 5.20 -14.32 19.52
C SER A 192 6.10 -14.06 20.74
N LYS A 193 5.59 -14.41 21.92
CA LYS A 193 6.45 -14.84 23.03
C LYS A 193 6.23 -16.32 23.22
#